data_AF-A0A4Q9LTS7-F1
#
_entry.id   AF-A0A4Q9LTS7-F1
#
_cell.length_a   1.000
_cell.length_b   1.000
_cell.length_c   1.000
_cell.angle_alpha   90.00
_cell.angle_beta   90.00
_cell.angle_gamma   90.00
#
_symmetry.space_group_name_H-M   'P 1'
#
loop_
_entity.id
_entity.type
_entity.pdbx_description
1 polymer ?
#
loop_
_entity_poly.entity_id
_entity_poly.type
_entity_poly.pdbx_seq_one_letter_code
_entity_poly.pdbx_strand_id
1 'polypeptide(L)'
;MSALKKIKLLCSDNDSNLFLSQSSDTVINLKNISSLYYSSFYRHGKQLPLFSMSSSLEFFDFSGSYPEGILFLIFGQDKFNNLKKLNLNEIKIGKKDKGALTKYTGLHYLNFFSCCKISDLRFFELFTFSDTYSLIEIQLPTIEFSYFDFLFLSRLKYLKRINIYSLKLMFVGLYFPKEFLSLKEIKIAKMEFSSEQKSQFFEEFGNRINKY
;
A
#
# COMPACT_ATOMS: atom_id res chain seq x y z
N MET A 1 27.17 -22.47 1.98
CA MET A 1 25.90 -22.66 1.26
C MET A 1 25.24 -21.31 1.05
N SER A 2 24.99 -20.89 -0.18
CA SER A 2 24.22 -19.68 -0.48
C SER A 2 22.73 -19.98 -0.30
N ALA A 3 22.13 -19.52 0.80
CA ALA A 3 20.69 -19.61 0.98
C ALA A 3 19.98 -18.76 -0.09
N LEU A 4 18.91 -19.28 -0.67
CA LEU A 4 18.05 -18.54 -1.60
C LEU A 4 17.50 -17.30 -0.88
N LYS A 5 17.78 -16.10 -1.40
CA LYS A 5 17.32 -14.82 -0.79
C LYS A 5 16.11 -14.23 -1.49
N LYS A 6 15.83 -14.65 -2.73
CA LYS A 6 14.78 -14.08 -3.58
C LYS A 6 13.93 -15.18 -4.18
N ILE A 7 12.61 -15.03 -4.11
CA ILE A 7 11.65 -15.91 -4.77
C ILE A 7 10.79 -15.06 -5.68
N LYS A 8 10.55 -15.56 -6.90
CA LYS A 8 9.54 -15.04 -7.81
C LYS A 8 8.59 -16.16 -8.20
N LEU A 9 7.33 -16.00 -7.84
CA LEU A 9 6.25 -16.93 -8.16
C LEU A 9 5.21 -16.23 -9.02
N LEU A 10 4.94 -16.79 -10.19
CA LEU A 10 3.93 -16.34 -11.12
C LEU A 10 2.96 -17.51 -11.33
N CYS A 11 1.73 -17.37 -10.84
CA CYS A 11 0.73 -18.43 -10.85
C CYS A 11 -0.31 -18.14 -11.94
N SER A 12 -0.35 -18.99 -12.95
CA SER A 12 -1.36 -18.95 -14.04
C SER A 12 -2.62 -19.74 -13.69
N ASP A 13 -2.54 -20.65 -12.72
CA ASP A 13 -3.60 -21.57 -12.30
C ASP A 13 -3.43 -21.96 -10.82
N ASN A 14 -4.40 -22.72 -10.29
CA ASN A 14 -4.36 -23.18 -8.89
C ASN A 14 -3.18 -24.12 -8.59
N ASP A 15 -2.82 -24.99 -9.52
CA ASP A 15 -1.81 -26.03 -9.29
C ASP A 15 -0.38 -25.45 -9.23
N SER A 16 -0.16 -24.33 -9.92
CA SER A 16 1.08 -23.54 -9.86
C SER A 16 1.19 -22.65 -8.62
N ASN A 17 0.14 -22.60 -7.78
CA ASN A 17 0.09 -21.72 -6.62
C ASN A 17 0.45 -22.42 -5.32
N LEU A 18 1.76 -22.43 -5.03
CA LEU A 18 2.31 -23.03 -3.82
C LEU A 18 1.75 -22.43 -2.51
N PHE A 19 1.21 -21.20 -2.54
CA PHE A 19 0.65 -20.53 -1.36
C PHE A 19 -0.86 -20.78 -1.16
N LEU A 20 -1.53 -21.51 -2.06
CA LEU A 20 -2.95 -21.87 -1.94
C LEU A 20 -3.21 -23.30 -1.46
N SER A 21 -2.15 -24.04 -1.11
CA SER A 21 -2.21 -25.48 -0.82
C SER A 21 -3.41 -25.87 0.05
N GLN A 22 -4.19 -26.84 -0.46
CA GLN A 22 -5.44 -27.35 0.11
C GLN A 22 -5.23 -28.30 1.30
N SER A 23 -3.98 -28.67 1.59
CA SER A 23 -3.61 -29.50 2.74
C SER A 23 -2.91 -28.66 3.80
N SER A 24 -3.44 -28.70 5.02
CA SER A 24 -2.99 -27.97 6.22
C SER A 24 -1.51 -28.10 6.58
N ASP A 25 -0.78 -29.02 5.95
CA ASP A 25 0.48 -29.53 6.47
C ASP A 25 1.73 -28.95 5.79
N THR A 26 1.56 -28.14 4.74
CA THR A 26 2.69 -27.54 4.00
C THR A 26 2.55 -26.04 3.90
N VAL A 27 3.05 -25.31 4.92
CA VAL A 27 3.27 -23.87 4.83
C VAL A 27 4.69 -23.63 4.31
N ILE A 28 4.82 -22.90 3.19
CA ILE A 28 6.14 -22.55 2.64
C ILE A 28 6.92 -21.73 3.66
N ASN A 29 8.09 -22.20 4.05
CA ASN A 29 8.97 -21.51 4.99
C ASN A 29 9.74 -20.37 4.28
N LEU A 30 9.53 -19.14 4.75
CA LEU A 30 10.14 -17.93 4.19
C LEU A 30 11.31 -17.36 5.03
N LYS A 31 11.84 -18.11 6.01
CA LYS A 31 12.80 -17.63 7.03
C LYS A 31 14.11 -17.03 6.50
N ASN A 32 14.54 -17.38 5.28
CA ASN A 32 15.76 -16.86 4.66
C ASN A 32 15.50 -15.98 3.44
N ILE A 33 14.23 -15.75 3.09
CA ILE A 33 13.82 -14.98 1.92
C ILE A 33 13.76 -13.51 2.31
N SER A 34 14.57 -12.68 1.66
CA SER A 34 14.55 -11.23 1.84
C SER A 34 13.70 -10.50 0.81
N SER A 35 13.37 -11.16 -0.31
CA SER A 35 12.57 -10.60 -1.38
C SER A 35 11.59 -11.64 -1.92
N LEU A 36 10.30 -11.32 -1.90
CA LEU A 36 9.24 -12.15 -2.46
C LEU A 36 8.50 -11.38 -3.55
N TYR A 37 8.41 -11.97 -4.72
CA TYR A 37 7.51 -11.52 -5.78
C TYR A 37 6.46 -12.61 -5.97
N TYR A 38 5.21 -12.25 -5.78
CA TYR A 38 4.07 -13.15 -5.89
C TYR A 38 3.03 -12.52 -6.79
N SER A 39 2.68 -13.19 -7.88
CA SER A 39 1.58 -12.77 -8.75
C SER A 39 0.67 -13.93 -9.06
N SER A 40 -0.64 -13.72 -8.92
CA SER A 40 -1.65 -14.69 -9.31
C SER A 40 -2.62 -14.11 -10.34
N PHE A 41 -2.68 -14.73 -11.53
CA PHE A 41 -3.34 -14.18 -12.72
C PHE A 41 -4.73 -14.75 -13.03
N TYR A 42 -5.27 -15.60 -12.17
CA TYR A 42 -6.57 -16.23 -12.38
C TYR A 42 -7.58 -15.83 -11.30
N ARG A 43 -8.88 -15.95 -11.62
CA ARG A 43 -9.95 -15.65 -10.66
C ARG A 43 -9.97 -16.71 -9.58
N HIS A 44 -9.53 -16.32 -8.38
CA HIS A 44 -9.69 -17.15 -7.21
C HIS A 44 -11.18 -17.34 -6.91
N GLY A 45 -11.55 -18.56 -6.56
CA GLY A 45 -12.78 -18.81 -5.81
C GLY A 45 -12.66 -18.27 -4.38
N LYS A 46 -12.95 -19.09 -3.37
CA LYS A 46 -12.79 -18.69 -1.94
C LYS A 46 -11.38 -18.94 -1.37
N GLN A 47 -10.44 -19.47 -2.15
CA GLN A 47 -9.11 -19.81 -1.67
C GLN A 47 -8.22 -18.56 -1.58
N LEU A 48 -7.50 -18.44 -0.46
CA LEU A 48 -6.68 -17.27 -0.12
C LEU A 48 -5.24 -17.72 0.13
N PRO A 49 -4.23 -16.95 -0.32
CA PRO A 49 -2.84 -17.30 -0.14
C PRO A 49 -2.45 -17.24 1.33
N LEU A 50 -1.71 -18.25 1.76
CA LEU A 50 -1.20 -18.37 3.12
C LEU A 50 0.32 -18.25 3.13
N PHE A 51 0.81 -17.16 3.69
CA PHE A 51 2.24 -16.94 3.91
C PHE A 51 2.62 -17.30 5.35
N SER A 52 3.76 -17.97 5.52
CA SER A 52 4.41 -18.10 6.84
C SER A 52 4.94 -16.76 7.33
N MET A 53 5.10 -16.64 8.65
CA MET A 53 5.84 -15.52 9.24
C MET A 53 7.29 -15.55 8.74
N SER A 54 7.82 -14.37 8.41
CA SER A 54 9.22 -14.20 8.01
C SER A 54 9.77 -12.87 8.53
N SER A 55 10.78 -12.98 9.38
CA SER A 55 11.56 -11.82 9.80
C SER A 55 12.71 -11.46 8.85
N SER A 56 12.98 -12.27 7.84
CA SER A 56 14.00 -11.91 6.83
C SER A 56 13.43 -11.07 5.70
N LEU A 57 12.10 -11.06 5.50
CA LEU A 57 11.47 -10.45 4.36
C LEU A 57 11.49 -8.92 4.44
N GLU A 58 12.28 -8.29 3.58
CA GLU A 58 12.42 -6.84 3.50
C GLU A 58 11.63 -6.25 2.32
N PHE A 59 11.42 -7.03 1.26
CA PHE A 59 10.71 -6.63 0.05
C PHE A 59 9.62 -7.64 -0.30
N PHE A 60 8.40 -7.14 -0.53
CA PHE A 60 7.28 -7.94 -0.99
C PHE A 60 6.58 -7.22 -2.15
N ASP A 61 6.58 -7.85 -3.33
CA ASP A 61 5.72 -7.53 -4.45
C ASP A 61 4.55 -8.52 -4.47
N PHE A 62 3.35 -8.02 -4.21
CA PHE A 62 2.15 -8.81 -4.11
C PHE A 62 1.14 -8.35 -5.16
N SER A 63 0.82 -9.26 -6.07
CA SER A 63 -0.08 -9.05 -7.19
C SER A 63 -1.16 -10.13 -7.23
N GLY A 64 -2.40 -9.73 -7.45
CA GLY A 64 -3.47 -10.69 -7.72
C GLY A 64 -4.87 -10.15 -7.54
N SER A 65 -5.79 -10.70 -8.34
CA SER A 65 -7.21 -10.33 -8.38
C SER A 65 -8.02 -10.93 -7.21
N TYR A 66 -7.59 -10.69 -5.97
CA TYR A 66 -8.27 -11.14 -4.76
C TYR A 66 -9.46 -10.24 -4.38
N PRO A 67 -10.43 -10.78 -3.62
CA PRO A 67 -11.47 -9.96 -3.01
C PRO A 67 -10.90 -9.05 -1.92
N GLU A 68 -11.69 -8.04 -1.57
CA GLU A 68 -11.48 -7.16 -0.42
C GLU A 68 -11.25 -7.96 0.89
N GLY A 69 -10.35 -7.48 1.75
CA GLY A 69 -9.95 -8.10 3.01
C GLY A 69 -8.66 -8.92 2.91
N ILE A 70 -8.13 -9.13 1.70
CA ILE A 70 -6.89 -9.87 1.50
C ILE A 70 -5.69 -9.19 2.14
N LEU A 71 -5.67 -7.85 2.15
CA LEU A 71 -4.55 -7.11 2.72
C LEU A 71 -4.54 -7.32 4.24
N PHE A 72 -5.69 -7.27 4.90
CA PHE A 72 -5.77 -7.57 6.33
C PHE A 72 -5.39 -9.01 6.66
N LEU A 73 -5.81 -10.00 5.85
CA LEU A 73 -5.46 -11.40 6.04
C LEU A 73 -3.96 -11.68 5.96
N ILE A 74 -3.26 -11.01 5.04
CA ILE A 74 -1.83 -11.20 4.83
C ILE A 74 -1.04 -10.37 5.86
N PHE A 75 -1.39 -9.10 6.01
CA PHE A 75 -0.56 -8.13 6.72
C PHE A 75 -1.02 -7.88 8.17
N GLY A 76 -2.31 -7.97 8.48
CA GLY A 76 -2.87 -7.61 9.80
C GLY A 76 -2.31 -8.37 11.02
N GLN A 77 -1.59 -9.48 10.81
CA GLN A 77 -1.00 -10.31 11.88
C GLN A 77 0.52 -10.14 12.06
N ASP A 78 1.12 -9.06 11.55
CA ASP A 78 2.57 -8.78 11.68
C ASP A 78 3.48 -9.95 11.21
N LYS A 79 3.11 -10.57 10.09
CA LYS A 79 3.86 -11.72 9.55
C LYS A 79 5.25 -11.34 9.04
N PHE A 80 5.47 -10.06 8.71
CA PHE A 80 6.70 -9.58 8.05
C PHE A 80 7.29 -8.35 8.76
N ASN A 81 7.72 -8.52 10.01
CA ASN A 81 8.15 -7.43 10.89
C ASN A 81 9.31 -6.55 10.35
N ASN A 82 10.13 -7.07 9.43
CA ASN A 82 11.24 -6.33 8.81
C ASN A 82 10.93 -5.78 7.41
N LEU A 83 9.67 -5.83 6.98
CA LEU A 83 9.27 -5.36 5.65
C LEU A 83 9.56 -3.86 5.49
N LYS A 84 10.42 -3.53 4.52
CA LYS A 84 10.82 -2.16 4.17
C LYS A 84 10.12 -1.64 2.93
N LYS A 85 9.75 -2.51 2.00
CA LYS A 85 9.06 -2.14 0.76
C LYS A 85 7.94 -3.11 0.43
N LEU A 86 6.75 -2.54 0.22
CA LEU A 86 5.55 -3.25 -0.18
C LEU A 86 5.04 -2.67 -1.50
N ASN A 87 4.98 -3.54 -2.51
CA ASN A 87 4.40 -3.28 -3.80
C ASN A 87 3.09 -4.07 -3.90
N LEU A 88 2.02 -3.39 -4.32
CA LEU A 88 0.67 -3.93 -4.42
C LEU A 88 0.14 -3.67 -5.82
N ASN A 89 -0.30 -4.74 -6.48
CA ASN A 89 -0.75 -4.70 -7.87
C ASN A 89 -2.04 -5.51 -8.05
N GLU A 90 -3.00 -4.98 -8.82
CA GLU A 90 -4.29 -5.62 -9.13
C GLU A 90 -5.18 -5.97 -7.91
N ILE A 91 -4.93 -5.32 -6.77
CA ILE A 91 -5.65 -5.60 -5.52
C ILE A 91 -6.89 -4.70 -5.38
N LYS A 92 -7.98 -5.29 -4.87
CA LYS A 92 -9.16 -4.56 -4.37
C LYS A 92 -9.03 -4.35 -2.87
N ILE A 93 -9.08 -3.09 -2.45
CA ILE A 93 -8.91 -2.66 -1.05
C ILE A 93 -10.19 -1.94 -0.62
N GLY A 94 -10.70 -2.30 0.55
CA GLY A 94 -11.91 -1.69 1.09
C GLY A 94 -12.07 -1.88 2.59
N LYS A 95 -13.29 -1.72 3.09
CA LYS A 95 -13.61 -1.70 4.53
C LYS A 95 -13.00 -2.86 5.34
N LYS A 96 -12.94 -4.08 4.77
CA LYS A 96 -12.34 -5.27 5.40
C LYS A 96 -10.82 -5.22 5.51
N ASP A 97 -10.17 -4.32 4.80
CA ASP A 97 -8.73 -4.08 4.86
C ASP A 97 -8.34 -3.02 5.90
N LYS A 98 -9.32 -2.48 6.65
CA LYS A 98 -9.06 -1.55 7.74
C LYS A 98 -8.03 -2.10 8.72
N GLY A 99 -7.02 -1.29 9.01
CA GLY A 99 -5.95 -1.63 9.94
C GLY A 99 -4.94 -2.66 9.41
N ALA A 100 -4.99 -3.03 8.13
CA ALA A 100 -4.09 -4.04 7.55
C ALA A 100 -2.60 -3.69 7.69
N LEU A 101 -2.26 -2.40 7.77
CA LEU A 101 -0.88 -1.91 7.85
C LEU A 101 -0.49 -1.34 9.22
N THR A 102 -1.33 -1.53 10.25
CA THR A 102 -1.11 -1.01 11.61
C THR A 102 0.24 -1.42 12.20
N LYS A 103 0.68 -2.66 11.94
CA LYS A 103 1.92 -3.24 12.49
C LYS A 103 3.20 -2.89 11.71
N TYR A 104 3.09 -2.36 10.48
CA TYR A 104 4.25 -2.10 9.60
C TYR A 104 4.78 -0.68 9.74
N THR A 105 5.07 -0.26 10.97
CA THR A 105 5.65 1.08 11.27
C THR A 105 7.04 1.28 10.67
N GLY A 106 7.76 0.18 10.42
CA GLY A 106 9.09 0.16 9.79
C GLY A 106 9.10 0.22 8.26
N LEU A 107 7.94 0.30 7.61
CA LEU A 107 7.82 0.35 6.14
C LEU A 107 8.33 1.69 5.61
N HIS A 108 9.21 1.66 4.61
CA HIS A 108 9.77 2.87 3.97
C HIS A 108 9.05 3.21 2.66
N TYR A 109 8.64 2.18 1.91
CA TYR A 109 8.05 2.33 0.58
C TYR A 109 6.73 1.56 0.50
N LEU A 110 5.67 2.26 0.15
CA LEU A 110 4.35 1.67 -0.06
C LEU A 110 3.81 2.07 -1.42
N ASN A 111 3.71 1.10 -2.33
CA ASN A 111 3.32 1.36 -3.70
C ASN A 111 2.06 0.59 -4.07
N PHE A 112 0.98 1.31 -4.33
CA PHE A 112 -0.21 0.81 -4.97
C PHE A 112 -0.15 1.19 -6.45
N PHE A 113 -0.01 0.20 -7.33
CA PHE A 113 0.04 0.44 -8.77
C PHE A 113 -1.35 0.74 -9.33
N SER A 114 -1.41 1.32 -10.54
CA SER A 114 -2.61 1.94 -11.11
C SER A 114 -3.83 1.02 -11.26
N CYS A 115 -3.62 -0.30 -11.32
CA CYS A 115 -4.70 -1.29 -11.38
C CYS A 115 -5.28 -1.67 -10.01
N CYS A 116 -4.70 -1.19 -8.90
CA CYS A 116 -5.33 -1.27 -7.59
C CYS A 116 -6.60 -0.42 -7.54
N LYS A 117 -7.60 -0.91 -6.80
CA LYS A 117 -8.86 -0.20 -6.57
C LYS A 117 -9.08 -0.04 -5.08
N ILE A 118 -9.23 1.20 -4.64
CA ILE A 118 -9.57 1.55 -3.25
C ILE A 118 -11.01 2.06 -3.27
N SER A 119 -11.90 1.40 -2.53
CA SER A 119 -13.32 1.75 -2.42
C SER A 119 -13.79 1.54 -0.99
N ASP A 120 -14.67 2.39 -0.49
CA ASP A 120 -15.29 2.24 0.85
C ASP A 120 -14.29 2.17 2.02
N LEU A 121 -13.09 2.75 1.85
CA LEU A 121 -12.05 2.87 2.86
C LEU A 121 -11.23 4.15 2.59
N ARG A 122 -10.94 4.92 3.64
CA ARG A 122 -9.97 6.05 3.55
C ARG A 122 -8.54 5.55 3.72
N PHE A 123 -7.59 6.23 3.09
CA PHE A 123 -6.20 5.80 3.10
C PHE A 123 -5.64 5.70 4.52
N PHE A 124 -5.95 6.68 5.38
CA PHE A 124 -5.48 6.68 6.77
C PHE A 124 -6.01 5.47 7.58
N GLU A 125 -7.14 4.87 7.18
CA GLU A 125 -7.74 3.74 7.89
C GLU A 125 -6.97 2.42 7.71
N LEU A 126 -5.99 2.37 6.81
CA LEU A 126 -5.05 1.24 6.73
C LEU A 126 -4.08 1.21 7.93
N PHE A 127 -3.94 2.33 8.64
CA PHE A 127 -2.90 2.57 9.65
C PHE A 127 -3.50 2.88 11.02
N THR A 128 -2.66 2.85 12.05
CA THR A 128 -2.97 3.43 13.36
C THR A 128 -2.63 4.91 13.33
N PHE A 129 -3.60 5.79 13.50
CA PHE A 129 -3.38 7.23 13.38
C PHE A 129 -2.37 7.81 14.39
N SER A 130 -2.25 7.20 15.57
CA SER A 130 -1.33 7.62 16.64
C SER A 130 0.13 7.24 16.40
N ASP A 131 0.39 6.24 15.54
CA ASP A 131 1.71 5.61 15.46
C ASP A 131 2.66 6.41 14.57
N THR A 132 3.96 6.25 14.81
CA THR A 132 5.00 6.85 13.97
C THR A 132 5.43 5.85 12.90
N TYR A 133 5.24 6.22 11.64
CA TYR A 133 5.63 5.40 10.49
C TYR A 133 6.91 5.94 9.84
N SER A 134 7.73 5.02 9.34
CA SER A 134 9.00 5.29 8.64
C SER A 134 8.83 5.53 7.14
N LEU A 135 7.60 5.80 6.67
CA LEU A 135 7.28 5.96 5.26
C LEU A 135 8.04 7.14 4.65
N ILE A 136 8.80 6.87 3.60
CA ILE A 136 9.61 7.84 2.86
C ILE A 136 8.91 8.21 1.55
N GLU A 137 8.33 7.21 0.88
CA GLU A 137 7.67 7.37 -0.40
C GLU A 137 6.39 6.53 -0.46
N ILE A 138 5.33 7.16 -0.96
CA ILE A 138 4.02 6.53 -1.15
C ILE A 138 3.63 6.73 -2.62
N GLN A 139 3.25 5.64 -3.27
CA GLN A 139 2.61 5.67 -4.58
C GLN A 139 1.17 5.18 -4.45
N LEU A 140 0.22 5.97 -4.96
CA LEU A 140 -1.22 5.73 -4.86
C LEU A 140 -1.86 5.60 -6.26
N PRO A 141 -2.91 4.78 -6.40
CA PRO A 141 -3.64 4.66 -7.64
C PRO A 141 -4.62 5.84 -7.76
N THR A 142 -5.75 5.64 -8.44
CA THR A 142 -6.88 6.56 -8.29
C THR A 142 -7.38 6.53 -6.85
N ILE A 143 -7.42 7.69 -6.19
CA ILE A 143 -7.85 7.80 -4.79
C ILE A 143 -8.63 9.08 -4.53
N GLU A 144 -9.50 9.00 -3.53
CA GLU A 144 -10.27 10.13 -3.03
C GLU A 144 -9.82 10.45 -1.60
N PHE A 145 -9.22 11.63 -1.41
CA PHE A 145 -8.74 12.07 -0.11
C PHE A 145 -9.78 12.85 0.68
N SER A 146 -9.90 12.47 1.94
CA SER A 146 -10.53 13.21 3.02
C SER A 146 -9.53 14.13 3.72
N TYR A 147 -10.04 15.02 4.55
CA TYR A 147 -9.21 15.84 5.44
C TYR A 147 -8.31 14.97 6.35
N PHE A 148 -8.83 13.84 6.84
CA PHE A 148 -8.06 12.93 7.70
C PHE A 148 -6.92 12.22 6.96
N ASP A 149 -7.05 12.00 5.66
CA ASP A 149 -5.94 11.47 4.85
C ASP A 149 -4.79 12.48 4.79
N PHE A 150 -5.09 13.77 4.59
CA PHE A 150 -4.06 14.82 4.65
C PHE A 150 -3.44 14.95 6.04
N LEU A 151 -4.27 14.94 7.10
CA LEU A 151 -3.77 15.01 8.47
C LEU A 151 -2.90 13.80 8.84
N PHE A 152 -3.22 12.62 8.33
CA PHE A 152 -2.36 11.45 8.47
C PHE A 152 -1.03 11.65 7.73
N LEU A 153 -1.07 12.06 6.47
CA LEU A 153 0.12 12.28 5.66
C LEU A 153 1.04 13.37 6.25
N SER A 154 0.48 14.43 6.85
CA SER A 154 1.26 15.51 7.46
C SER A 154 2.04 15.05 8.69
N ARG A 155 1.57 14.00 9.38
CA ARG A 155 2.25 13.40 10.54
C ARG A 155 3.42 12.48 10.15
N LEU A 156 3.54 12.12 8.87
CA LEU A 156 4.60 11.24 8.39
C LEU A 156 5.93 12.00 8.28
N LYS A 157 6.66 12.12 9.39
CA LYS A 157 7.90 12.92 9.54
C LYS A 157 9.00 12.62 8.50
N TYR A 158 9.01 11.41 7.94
CA TYR A 158 10.02 10.97 6.97
C TYR A 158 9.54 11.02 5.52
N LEU A 159 8.26 11.34 5.30
CA LEU A 159 7.66 11.33 3.98
C LEU A 159 8.25 12.46 3.15
N LYS A 160 8.90 12.08 2.05
CA LYS A 160 9.56 12.99 1.12
C LYS A 160 8.83 13.06 -0.21
N ARG A 161 8.15 11.99 -0.63
CA ARG A 161 7.54 11.89 -1.95
C ARG A 161 6.17 11.22 -1.90
N ILE A 162 5.22 11.80 -2.62
CA ILE A 162 3.93 11.19 -2.89
C ILE A 162 3.69 11.20 -4.40
N ASN A 163 3.43 10.03 -4.98
CA ASN A 163 3.05 9.89 -6.38
C ASN A 163 1.60 9.41 -6.43
N ILE A 164 0.71 10.13 -7.09
CA ILE A 164 -0.72 9.80 -7.18
C ILE A 164 -1.11 9.74 -8.64
N TYR A 165 -1.74 8.64 -9.06
CA TYR A 165 -2.22 8.53 -10.43
C TYR A 165 -3.41 9.46 -10.68
N SER A 166 -4.50 9.33 -9.91
CA SER A 166 -5.63 10.25 -10.00
C SER A 166 -6.10 10.65 -8.60
N LEU A 167 -6.26 11.95 -8.35
CA LEU A 167 -6.67 12.49 -7.06
C LEU A 167 -8.03 13.18 -7.18
N LYS A 168 -8.94 12.79 -6.27
CA LYS A 168 -10.21 13.48 -5.96
C LYS A 168 -10.18 14.02 -4.53
N LEU A 169 -10.88 15.13 -4.27
CA LEU A 169 -11.02 15.73 -2.94
C LEU A 169 -12.49 15.77 -2.55
N MET A 170 -12.82 15.33 -1.34
CA MET A 170 -14.21 15.31 -0.86
C MET A 170 -14.72 16.57 -0.18
N PHE A 171 -13.84 17.49 0.17
CA PHE A 171 -14.19 18.67 0.96
C PHE A 171 -14.00 19.94 0.13
N VAL A 172 -14.72 20.98 0.51
CA VAL A 172 -14.64 22.34 -0.05
C VAL A 172 -14.25 23.24 1.11
N GLY A 173 -13.14 23.98 1.00
CA GLY A 173 -12.65 24.87 2.06
C GLY A 173 -11.60 24.23 2.98
N LEU A 174 -10.33 24.32 2.59
CA LEU A 174 -9.20 23.77 3.33
C LEU A 174 -8.56 24.77 4.29
N TYR A 175 -8.37 24.34 5.53
CA TYR A 175 -7.14 24.62 6.26
C TYR A 175 -6.25 23.39 6.10
N PHE A 176 -5.22 23.48 5.25
CA PHE A 176 -4.20 22.45 5.26
C PHE A 176 -3.41 22.52 6.57
N PRO A 177 -3.08 21.37 7.18
CA PRO A 177 -2.12 21.37 8.28
C PRO A 177 -0.80 21.94 7.77
N LYS A 178 -0.23 22.93 8.46
CA LYS A 178 1.10 23.53 8.16
C LYS A 178 2.28 22.54 8.29
N GLU A 179 2.01 21.24 8.38
CA GLU A 179 2.90 20.21 8.91
C GLU A 179 3.61 19.39 7.83
N PHE A 180 3.40 19.67 6.54
CA PHE A 180 4.10 19.01 5.43
C PHE A 180 5.57 19.45 5.24
N LEU A 181 6.30 19.64 6.35
CA LEU A 181 7.65 20.21 6.35
C LEU A 181 8.69 19.29 5.66
N SER A 182 8.54 17.97 5.79
CA SER A 182 9.46 16.99 5.20
C SER A 182 9.17 16.68 3.73
N LEU A 183 7.97 17.01 3.26
CA LEU A 183 7.48 16.65 1.93
C LEU A 183 8.19 17.50 0.88
N LYS A 184 8.94 16.84 -0.01
CA LYS A 184 9.72 17.49 -1.07
C LYS A 184 9.00 17.53 -2.39
N GLU A 185 8.25 16.47 -2.70
CA GLU A 185 7.65 16.29 -4.02
C GLU A 185 6.28 15.64 -3.93
N ILE A 186 5.33 16.19 -4.67
CA ILE A 186 4.04 15.60 -4.98
C ILE A 186 3.93 15.51 -6.50
N LYS A 187 3.77 14.30 -7.03
CA LYS A 187 3.41 14.08 -8.44
C LYS A 187 1.98 13.61 -8.52
N ILE A 188 1.17 14.30 -9.32
CA ILE A 188 -0.22 13.92 -9.56
C ILE A 188 -0.44 13.91 -11.06
N ALA A 189 -0.72 12.73 -11.64
CA ALA A 189 -0.92 12.61 -13.08
C ALA A 189 -2.29 13.16 -13.51
N LYS A 190 -3.35 12.92 -12.71
CA LYS A 190 -4.70 13.43 -12.98
C LYS A 190 -5.30 14.08 -11.73
N MET A 191 -5.68 15.35 -11.85
CA MET A 191 -6.41 16.08 -10.80
C MET A 191 -7.87 16.21 -11.21
N GLU A 192 -8.78 15.68 -10.39
CA GLU A 192 -10.23 15.75 -10.61
C GLU A 192 -10.86 16.70 -9.57
N PHE A 193 -10.53 17.99 -9.67
CA PHE A 193 -10.90 19.04 -8.71
C PHE A 193 -11.85 20.07 -9.34
N SER A 194 -12.67 20.71 -8.51
CA SER A 194 -13.31 21.98 -8.89
C SER A 194 -12.25 23.10 -9.00
N SER A 195 -12.59 24.20 -9.67
CA SER A 195 -11.68 25.35 -9.80
C SER A 195 -11.25 25.92 -8.44
N GLU A 196 -12.17 25.95 -7.47
CA GLU A 196 -11.90 26.43 -6.10
C GLU A 196 -10.95 25.50 -5.34
N GLN A 197 -11.21 24.20 -5.37
CA GLN A 197 -10.35 23.18 -4.76
C GLN A 197 -8.93 23.21 -5.34
N LYS A 198 -8.83 23.44 -6.64
CA LYS A 198 -7.56 23.55 -7.34
C LYS A 198 -6.73 24.71 -6.81
N SER A 199 -7.31 25.92 -6.71
CA SER A 199 -6.60 27.09 -6.19
C SER A 199 -6.03 26.87 -4.78
N GLN A 200 -6.85 26.33 -3.87
CA GLN A 200 -6.41 26.03 -2.49
C GLN A 200 -5.29 24.99 -2.47
N PHE A 201 -5.40 23.93 -3.28
CA PHE A 201 -4.36 22.90 -3.36
C PHE A 201 -3.02 23.46 -3.86
N PHE A 202 -3.05 24.36 -4.86
CA PHE A 202 -1.85 25.02 -5.36
C PHE A 202 -1.25 26.03 -4.38
N GLU A 203 -2.07 26.70 -3.57
CA GLU A 203 -1.56 27.61 -2.53
C GLU A 203 -0.70 26.86 -1.50
N GLU A 204 -1.16 25.68 -1.04
CA GLU A 204 -0.44 24.88 -0.05
C GLU A 204 0.77 24.15 -0.64
N PHE A 205 0.61 23.55 -1.82
CA PHE A 205 1.59 22.61 -2.37
C PHE A 205 2.32 23.10 -3.61
N GLY A 206 2.02 24.30 -4.12
CA GLY A 206 2.44 24.77 -5.46
C GLY A 206 3.90 24.53 -5.79
N ASN A 207 4.82 24.87 -4.89
CA ASN A 207 6.27 24.70 -5.10
C ASN A 207 6.74 23.25 -5.03
N ARG A 208 5.91 22.33 -4.52
CA ARG A 208 6.19 20.90 -4.37
C ARG A 208 5.53 20.05 -5.47
N ILE A 209 4.62 20.62 -6.27
CA ILE A 209 3.89 19.90 -7.31
C ILE A 209 4.73 19.83 -8.58
N ASN A 210 5.13 18.60 -8.95
CA ASN A 210 5.71 18.32 -10.26
C ASN A 210 4.66 17.63 -11.13
N LYS A 211 4.31 18.25 -12.26
CA LYS A 211 3.47 17.60 -13.27
C LYS A 211 4.26 16.47 -13.91
N TYR A 212 3.59 15.34 -14.14
CA TYR A 212 4.13 14.18 -14.83
C TYR A 212 3.11 13.72 -15.86
#